data_AF-A0A1I4NCG7-F1
#
_entry.id   AF-A0A1I4NCG7-F1
#
_cell.length_a   1.000
_cell.length_b   1.000
_cell.length_c   1.000
_cell.angle_alpha   90.00
_cell.angle_beta   90.00
_cell.angle_gamma   90.00
#
_symmetry.space_group_name_H-M   'P 1'
#
loop_
_entity.id
_entity.type
_entity.pdbx_description
1 polymer ?
#
loop_
_entity_poly.entity_id
_entity_poly.type
_entity_poly.pdbx_seq_one_letter_code
_entity_poly.pdbx_strand_id
1 'polypeptide(L)'
;MWRRLAVLGALALAPAMAWAYDGFYAYGGYAYEAGGGYRLSLPQTLRGTVAVPLARPPGRAADTLAELYPVLAACWHPPAGLGRPAAGSDDVEITARLSLRRDGSLIGTPRITYAAGFAEGQRRDLVRATLDALAGCMPARITPGLGRAIAGRPVALRLVYRPPA
;
A
#
# COMPACT_ATOMS: atom_id res chain seq x y z
N MET A 1 29.62 53.07 43.92
CA MET A 1 28.31 52.47 44.26
C MET A 1 27.61 52.10 42.96
N TRP A 2 27.25 50.82 42.78
CA TRP A 2 26.27 50.27 41.82
C TRP A 2 26.50 50.51 40.30
N ARG A 3 26.28 49.58 39.37
CA ARG A 3 25.60 48.28 39.40
C ARG A 3 26.06 47.50 38.15
N ARG A 4 26.32 46.20 38.33
CA ARG A 4 26.55 45.23 37.25
C ARG A 4 25.22 44.97 36.51
N LEU A 5 25.23 44.90 35.19
CA LEU A 5 24.21 44.19 34.42
C LEU A 5 24.90 43.25 33.44
N ALA A 6 24.79 41.96 33.77
CA ALA A 6 25.24 40.85 32.98
C ALA A 6 24.29 40.65 31.80
N VAL A 7 24.84 40.59 30.59
CA VAL A 7 24.12 40.10 29.41
C VAL A 7 24.40 38.60 29.33
N LEU A 8 23.41 37.80 29.71
CA LEU A 8 23.41 36.35 29.49
C LEU A 8 23.32 36.09 27.99
N GLY A 9 24.42 35.63 27.40
CA GLY A 9 24.46 35.11 26.03
C GLY A 9 23.67 33.82 25.96
N ALA A 10 22.58 33.83 25.20
CA ALA A 10 21.82 32.63 24.88
C ALA A 10 22.66 31.73 23.97
N LEU A 11 23.12 30.59 24.50
CA LEU A 11 23.58 29.46 23.68
C LEU A 11 22.40 28.94 22.87
N ALA A 12 22.35 29.25 21.59
CA ALA A 12 21.48 28.57 20.65
C ALA A 12 22.06 27.18 20.35
N LEU A 13 21.59 26.16 21.07
CA LEU A 13 21.73 24.78 20.61
C LEU A 13 20.74 24.58 19.44
N ALA A 14 21.27 24.53 18.22
CA ALA A 14 20.53 24.03 17.07
C ALA A 14 20.28 22.51 17.28
N PRO A 15 19.04 22.01 17.19
CA PRO A 15 18.83 20.57 17.18
C PRO A 15 19.30 20.04 15.83
N ALA A 16 20.24 19.10 15.87
CA ALA A 16 20.55 18.24 14.73
C ALA A 16 19.25 17.53 14.32
N MET A 17 18.73 17.86 13.14
CA MET A 17 17.64 17.11 12.53
C MET A 17 18.17 15.72 12.19
N ALA A 18 17.95 14.77 13.09
CA ALA A 18 17.99 13.36 12.76
C ALA A 18 16.88 13.12 11.73
N TRP A 19 17.27 12.75 10.52
CA TRP A 19 16.35 12.27 9.51
C TRP A 19 15.70 11.01 10.07
N ALA A 20 14.46 11.15 10.54
CA ALA A 20 13.58 10.03 10.78
C ALA A 20 13.45 9.31 9.44
N TYR A 21 14.12 8.16 9.35
CA TYR A 21 13.78 7.12 8.41
C TYR A 21 12.29 6.84 8.61
N ASP A 22 11.43 7.31 7.72
CA ASP A 22 10.00 6.96 7.71
C ASP A 22 9.88 5.47 7.35
N GLY A 23 10.14 4.63 8.34
CA GLY A 23 9.86 3.20 8.32
C GLY A 23 8.35 3.00 8.38
N PHE A 24 7.67 3.18 7.26
CA PHE A 24 6.28 2.78 7.09
C PHE A 24 6.19 1.26 6.93
N TYR A 25 6.51 0.54 8.01
CA TYR A 25 6.10 -0.85 8.21
C TYR A 25 5.01 -0.85 9.27
N ALA A 26 3.81 -0.44 8.86
CA ALA A 26 2.62 -0.48 9.71
C ALA A 26 2.16 -1.94 9.90
N TYR A 27 2.84 -2.66 10.79
CA TYR A 27 2.32 -3.90 11.37
C TYR A 27 1.36 -3.51 12.51
N GLY A 28 0.07 -3.43 12.21
CA GLY A 28 -1.01 -3.38 13.21
C GLY A 28 -1.39 -1.99 13.76
N GLY A 29 -2.24 -1.26 13.03
CA GLY A 29 -3.02 -0.14 13.57
C GLY A 29 -4.45 -0.59 13.88
N TYR A 30 -4.84 -0.49 15.15
CA TYR A 30 -6.21 -0.66 15.62
C TYR A 30 -7.06 0.52 15.14
N ALA A 31 -8.36 0.27 14.93
CA ALA A 31 -9.26 1.08 14.11
C ALA A 31 -9.78 2.39 14.76
N TYR A 32 -8.92 3.21 15.36
CA TYR A 32 -9.32 4.50 15.96
C TYR A 32 -8.91 5.74 15.14
N GLU A 33 -8.20 5.57 14.02
CA GLU A 33 -7.90 6.68 13.10
C GLU A 33 -8.79 6.63 11.85
N ALA A 34 -9.51 7.73 11.62
CA ALA A 34 -10.31 7.97 10.43
C ALA A 34 -9.38 8.20 9.23
N GLY A 35 -8.96 7.11 8.57
CA GLY A 35 -8.18 7.19 7.32
C GLY A 35 -7.27 6.01 7.00
N GLY A 36 -7.05 5.06 7.92
CA GLY A 36 -6.03 4.01 7.72
C GLY A 36 -6.45 2.56 8.00
N GLY A 37 -7.68 2.33 8.46
CA GLY A 37 -8.13 1.00 8.86
C GLY A 37 -8.61 0.14 7.69
N TYR A 38 -8.04 -1.06 7.55
CA TYR A 38 -8.65 -2.08 6.72
C TYR A 38 -10.07 -2.38 7.24
N ARG A 39 -11.09 -2.33 6.36
CA ARG A 39 -12.46 -2.75 6.71
C ARG A 39 -12.45 -4.19 7.27
N LEU A 40 -13.34 -4.44 8.23
CA LEU A 40 -13.51 -5.71 8.97
C LEU A 40 -13.34 -6.91 8.04
N SER A 41 -12.31 -7.72 8.30
CA SER A 41 -12.09 -8.99 7.60
C SER A 41 -11.46 -9.97 8.59
N LEU A 42 -11.60 -11.26 8.30
CA LEU A 42 -11.23 -12.34 9.21
C LEU A 42 -9.77 -12.21 9.67
N PRO A 43 -9.43 -12.54 10.95
CA PRO A 43 -8.09 -12.39 11.52
C PRO A 43 -6.98 -13.05 10.69
N GLN A 44 -7.32 -14.14 9.98
CA GLN A 44 -6.41 -14.90 9.14
C GLN A 44 -6.01 -14.23 7.81
N THR A 45 -6.67 -13.13 7.44
CA THR A 45 -6.44 -12.45 6.16
C THR A 45 -5.10 -11.72 6.20
N LEU A 46 -4.23 -12.02 5.24
CA LEU A 46 -3.00 -11.29 4.98
C LEU A 46 -3.35 -9.93 4.38
N ARG A 47 -2.86 -8.83 4.94
CA ARG A 47 -3.26 -7.49 4.52
C ARG A 47 -2.06 -6.63 4.19
N GLY A 48 -2.12 -5.95 3.04
CA GLY A 48 -1.11 -4.99 2.64
C GLY A 48 -1.73 -3.85 1.86
N THR A 49 -1.17 -2.66 2.06
CA THR A 49 -1.52 -1.44 1.33
C THR A 49 -0.30 -1.00 0.55
N VAL A 50 -0.49 -0.68 -0.72
CA VAL A 50 0.58 -0.31 -1.64
C VAL A 50 0.17 0.97 -2.36
N ALA A 51 1.03 1.99 -2.30
CA ALA A 51 0.90 3.16 -3.15
C ALA A 51 1.29 2.80 -4.60
N VAL A 52 0.46 3.17 -5.56
CA VAL A 52 0.67 2.90 -6.99
C VAL A 52 0.55 4.20 -7.82
N PRO A 53 1.28 4.33 -8.95
CA PRO A 53 2.23 3.38 -9.51
C PRO A 53 3.47 3.21 -8.61
N LEU A 54 4.09 2.03 -8.67
CA LEU A 54 5.31 1.77 -7.90
C LEU A 54 6.44 2.66 -8.42
N ALA A 55 7.17 3.32 -7.53
CA ALA A 55 8.36 4.09 -7.91
C ALA A 55 9.44 3.19 -8.56
N ARG A 56 9.57 1.95 -8.08
CA ARG A 56 10.41 0.91 -8.70
C ARG A 56 9.76 -0.46 -8.54
N PRO A 57 9.63 -1.25 -9.62
CA PRO A 57 9.12 -2.61 -9.52
C PRO A 57 10.11 -3.53 -8.78
N PRO A 58 9.65 -4.52 -8.00
CA PRO A 58 10.53 -5.47 -7.30
C PRO A 58 11.38 -6.28 -8.27
N GLY A 59 12.70 -6.25 -8.09
CA GLY A 59 13.66 -6.97 -8.95
C GLY A 59 13.87 -8.44 -8.60
N ARG A 60 13.35 -8.91 -7.46
CA ARG A 60 13.53 -10.29 -6.97
C ARG A 60 12.20 -10.90 -6.54
N ALA A 61 12.21 -12.21 -6.34
CA ALA A 61 11.08 -12.91 -5.73
C ALA A 61 10.91 -12.47 -4.27
N ALA A 62 9.65 -12.35 -3.83
CA ALA A 62 9.31 -12.06 -2.44
C ALA A 62 9.55 -13.28 -1.56
N ASP A 63 10.27 -13.09 -0.46
CA ASP A 63 10.49 -14.10 0.58
C ASP A 63 9.75 -13.77 1.88
N THR A 64 9.25 -12.54 2.01
CA THR A 64 8.49 -12.06 3.17
C THR A 64 7.13 -11.51 2.78
N LEU A 65 6.22 -11.39 3.75
CA LEU A 65 4.92 -10.74 3.53
C LEU A 65 5.06 -9.27 3.10
N ALA A 66 6.03 -8.54 3.66
CA ALA A 66 6.27 -7.14 3.28
C ALA A 66 6.66 -7.01 1.80
N GLU A 67 7.41 -7.97 1.27
CA GLU A 67 7.83 -7.99 -0.13
C GLU A 67 6.72 -8.50 -1.08
N LEU A 68 5.79 -9.31 -0.57
CA LEU A 68 4.69 -9.88 -1.36
C LEU A 68 3.82 -8.80 -1.99
N TYR A 69 3.40 -7.80 -1.22
CA TYR A 69 2.43 -6.80 -1.67
C TYR A 69 2.92 -5.97 -2.88
N PRO A 70 4.14 -5.41 -2.89
CA PRO A 70 4.63 -4.73 -4.09
C PRO A 70 4.87 -5.70 -5.26
N VAL A 71 5.18 -6.99 -5.03
CA VAL A 71 5.23 -7.99 -6.12
C VAL A 71 3.86 -8.16 -6.77
N LEU A 72 2.79 -8.25 -5.97
CA LEU A 72 1.42 -8.37 -6.47
C LEU A 72 0.93 -7.09 -7.17
N ALA A 73 1.40 -5.92 -6.73
CA ALA A 73 1.06 -4.64 -7.33
C ALA A 73 1.88 -4.30 -8.58
N ALA A 74 2.96 -5.05 -8.89
CA ALA A 74 3.95 -4.68 -9.90
C ALA A 74 3.38 -4.53 -11.32
N CYS A 75 2.31 -5.26 -11.64
CA CYS A 75 1.68 -5.21 -12.95
C CYS A 75 0.49 -4.25 -13.03
N TRP A 76 0.14 -3.60 -11.91
CA TRP A 76 -0.97 -2.66 -11.87
C TRP A 76 -0.58 -1.34 -12.51
N HIS A 77 -1.42 -0.87 -13.42
CA HIS A 77 -1.30 0.41 -14.08
C HIS A 77 -2.64 1.14 -13.99
N PRO A 78 -2.64 2.48 -13.87
CA PRO A 78 -3.88 3.23 -13.85
C PRO A 78 -4.61 3.05 -15.19
N PRO A 79 -5.92 2.72 -15.19
CA PRO A 79 -6.70 2.70 -16.43
C PRO A 79 -6.68 4.06 -17.14
N ALA A 80 -6.84 4.02 -18.46
CA ALA A 80 -6.92 5.23 -19.27
C ALA A 80 -8.04 6.16 -18.74
N GLY A 81 -7.73 7.45 -18.63
CA GLY A 81 -8.67 8.44 -18.13
C GLY A 81 -8.83 8.47 -16.60
N LEU A 82 -8.13 7.61 -15.84
CA LEU A 82 -8.09 7.73 -14.38
C LEU A 82 -7.28 8.99 -14.00
N GLY A 83 -8.02 10.05 -13.67
CA GLY A 83 -7.48 11.35 -13.29
C GLY A 83 -7.10 11.43 -11.81
N ARG A 84 -7.01 12.68 -11.32
CA ARG A 84 -6.84 12.95 -9.89
C ARG A 84 -8.04 12.42 -9.07
N PRO A 85 -7.85 12.21 -7.76
CA PRO A 85 -8.96 11.89 -6.87
C PRO A 85 -10.15 12.85 -7.03
N ALA A 86 -11.35 12.33 -6.88
CA ALA A 86 -12.58 13.11 -6.92
C ALA A 86 -12.59 14.17 -5.80
N ALA A 87 -13.34 15.26 -6.00
CA ALA A 87 -13.44 16.33 -5.01
C ALA A 87 -13.86 15.77 -3.63
N GLY A 88 -13.10 16.12 -2.59
CA GLY A 88 -13.31 15.62 -1.23
C GLY A 88 -12.70 14.24 -0.93
N SER A 89 -11.86 13.70 -1.83
CA SER A 89 -11.04 12.51 -1.58
C SER A 89 -9.56 12.84 -1.77
N ASP A 90 -8.71 12.31 -0.89
CA ASP A 90 -7.26 12.52 -0.97
C ASP A 90 -6.58 11.54 -1.94
N ASP A 91 -7.17 10.35 -2.11
CA ASP A 91 -6.63 9.24 -2.91
C ASP A 91 -7.73 8.51 -3.69
N VAL A 92 -7.37 7.87 -4.81
CA VAL A 92 -8.21 6.82 -5.44
C VAL A 92 -7.78 5.48 -4.87
N GLU A 93 -8.73 4.68 -4.42
CA GLU A 93 -8.40 3.44 -3.72
C GLU A 93 -9.20 2.26 -4.27
N ILE A 94 -8.54 1.10 -4.32
CA ILE A 94 -9.19 -0.16 -4.65
C ILE A 94 -8.59 -1.31 -3.85
N THR A 95 -9.45 -2.15 -3.25
CA THR A 95 -9.02 -3.35 -2.53
C THR A 95 -9.48 -4.60 -3.27
N ALA A 96 -8.53 -5.46 -3.59
CA ALA A 96 -8.77 -6.80 -4.12
C ALA A 96 -8.52 -7.85 -3.03
N ARG A 97 -9.40 -8.85 -2.96
CA ARG A 97 -9.21 -10.08 -2.19
C ARG A 97 -8.90 -11.23 -3.13
N LEU A 98 -7.82 -11.95 -2.86
CA LEU A 98 -7.34 -13.08 -3.64
C LEU A 98 -6.69 -14.14 -2.75
N SER A 99 -6.39 -15.31 -3.29
CA SER A 99 -5.57 -16.33 -2.64
C SER A 99 -4.62 -16.93 -3.68
N LEU A 100 -3.44 -17.37 -3.23
CA LEU A 100 -2.41 -17.94 -4.09
C LEU A 100 -2.17 -19.41 -3.77
N ARG A 101 -1.73 -20.18 -4.77
CA ARG A 101 -1.13 -21.51 -4.59
C ARG A 101 0.33 -21.36 -4.12
N ARG A 102 0.96 -22.48 -3.79
CA ARG A 102 2.37 -22.53 -3.35
C ARG A 102 3.36 -22.01 -4.40
N ASP A 103 2.99 -22.08 -5.68
CA ASP A 103 3.77 -21.62 -6.83
C ASP A 103 3.51 -20.15 -7.20
N GLY A 104 2.66 -19.44 -6.44
CA GLY A 104 2.29 -18.06 -6.72
C GLY A 104 1.16 -17.89 -7.75
N SER A 105 0.58 -18.95 -8.31
CA SER A 105 -0.60 -18.85 -9.18
C SER A 105 -1.88 -18.57 -8.40
N LEU A 106 -2.89 -17.97 -9.04
CA LEU A 106 -4.17 -17.64 -8.41
C LEU A 106 -5.01 -18.89 -8.08
N ILE A 107 -5.64 -18.86 -6.90
CA ILE A 107 -6.75 -19.74 -6.55
C ILE A 107 -8.06 -19.00 -6.82
N GLY A 108 -8.73 -19.36 -7.91
CA GLY A 108 -9.97 -18.73 -8.33
C GLY A 108 -9.79 -17.29 -8.82
N THR A 109 -10.91 -16.60 -9.06
CA THR A 109 -10.91 -15.21 -9.54
C THR A 109 -10.78 -14.22 -8.38
N PRO A 110 -9.83 -13.26 -8.43
CA PRO A 110 -9.76 -12.17 -7.47
C PRO A 110 -11.09 -11.40 -7.41
N ARG A 111 -11.43 -10.87 -6.22
CA ARG A 111 -12.69 -10.15 -5.99
C ARG A 111 -12.40 -8.75 -5.47
N ILE A 112 -12.97 -7.73 -6.10
CA ILE A 112 -12.91 -6.37 -5.57
C ILE A 112 -13.88 -6.26 -4.39
N THR A 113 -13.35 -5.87 -3.23
CA THR A 113 -14.12 -5.73 -1.98
C THR A 113 -14.35 -4.27 -1.60
N TYR A 114 -13.57 -3.34 -2.17
CA TYR A 114 -13.70 -1.92 -1.94
C TYR A 114 -13.16 -1.13 -3.13
N ALA A 115 -13.80 -0.02 -3.46
CA ALA A 115 -13.28 0.96 -4.40
C ALA A 115 -13.91 2.34 -4.10
N ALA A 116 -13.09 3.40 -4.03
CA ALA A 116 -13.55 4.77 -3.80
C ALA A 116 -12.56 5.82 -4.36
N GLY A 117 -12.93 7.11 -4.26
CA GLY A 117 -12.06 8.24 -4.57
C GLY A 117 -11.95 8.61 -6.05
N PHE A 118 -12.71 7.97 -6.93
CA PHE A 118 -12.73 8.21 -8.38
C PHE A 118 -13.95 9.03 -8.83
N ALA A 119 -13.89 9.62 -10.02
CA ALA A 119 -15.00 10.35 -10.61
C ALA A 119 -16.13 9.43 -11.07
N GLU A 120 -17.32 9.99 -11.29
CA GLU A 120 -18.49 9.23 -11.76
C GLU A 120 -18.18 8.49 -13.07
N GLY A 121 -18.71 7.26 -13.20
CA GLY A 121 -18.50 6.41 -14.37
C GLY A 121 -17.19 5.60 -14.37
N GLN A 122 -16.16 5.97 -13.60
CA GLN A 122 -14.83 5.33 -13.67
C GLN A 122 -14.72 3.96 -12.97
N ARG A 123 -15.72 3.58 -12.15
CA ARG A 123 -15.65 2.37 -11.31
C ARG A 123 -15.40 1.10 -12.11
N ARG A 124 -16.09 0.93 -13.25
CA ARG A 124 -16.01 -0.29 -14.05
C ARG A 124 -14.61 -0.51 -14.60
N ASP A 125 -14.00 0.55 -15.13
CA ASP A 125 -12.66 0.49 -15.72
C ASP A 125 -11.59 0.28 -14.65
N LEU A 126 -11.73 0.91 -13.48
CA LEU A 126 -10.85 0.68 -12.33
C LEU A 126 -10.89 -0.76 -11.85
N VAL A 127 -12.09 -1.34 -11.72
CA VAL A 127 -12.27 -2.74 -11.35
C VAL A 127 -11.64 -3.66 -12.39
N ARG A 128 -11.94 -3.43 -13.68
CA ARG A 128 -11.43 -4.25 -14.78
C ARG A 128 -9.91 -4.23 -14.85
N ALA A 129 -9.31 -3.03 -14.91
CA ALA A 129 -7.87 -2.87 -14.95
C ALA A 129 -7.17 -3.53 -13.76
N THR A 130 -7.76 -3.46 -12.57
CA THR A 130 -7.19 -4.09 -11.37
C THR A 130 -7.23 -5.61 -11.45
N LEU A 131 -8.34 -6.19 -11.90
CA LEU A 131 -8.46 -7.65 -12.05
C LEU A 131 -7.56 -8.17 -13.17
N ASP A 132 -7.50 -7.48 -14.31
CA ASP A 132 -6.65 -7.82 -15.45
C ASP A 132 -5.16 -7.74 -15.07
N ALA A 133 -4.75 -6.69 -14.34
CA ALA A 133 -3.40 -6.56 -13.83
C ALA A 133 -3.03 -7.69 -12.87
N LEU A 134 -3.92 -8.06 -11.95
CA LEU A 134 -3.67 -9.17 -11.02
C LEU A 134 -3.55 -10.50 -11.77
N ALA A 135 -4.39 -10.77 -12.76
CA ALA A 135 -4.32 -11.98 -13.56
C ALA A 135 -3.02 -12.02 -14.40
N GLY A 136 -2.64 -10.90 -15.03
CA GLY A 136 -1.42 -10.78 -15.82
C GLY A 136 -0.13 -10.83 -15.00
N CYS A 137 -0.20 -10.58 -13.68
CA CYS A 137 0.97 -10.66 -12.81
C CYS A 137 1.29 -12.07 -12.32
N MET A 138 0.49 -13.07 -12.72
CA MET A 138 0.63 -14.44 -12.23
C MET A 138 1.45 -15.33 -13.17
N PRO A 139 2.19 -16.32 -12.63
CA PRO A 139 2.38 -16.59 -11.20
C PRO A 139 3.20 -15.48 -10.51
N ALA A 140 2.77 -15.10 -9.29
CA ALA A 140 3.49 -14.11 -8.50
C ALA A 140 4.92 -14.59 -8.23
N ARG A 141 5.91 -13.71 -8.38
CA ARG A 141 7.32 -14.02 -8.09
C ARG A 141 7.53 -14.14 -6.59
N ILE A 142 7.39 -15.35 -6.05
CA ILE A 142 7.57 -15.66 -4.63
C ILE A 142 8.55 -16.82 -4.45
N THR A 143 9.23 -16.88 -3.30
CA THR A 143 10.07 -18.03 -2.96
C THR A 143 9.22 -19.24 -2.58
N PRO A 144 9.78 -20.47 -2.69
CA PRO A 144 9.09 -21.66 -2.18
C PRO A 144 8.78 -21.61 -0.68
N GLY A 145 9.63 -20.92 0.11
CA GLY A 145 9.42 -20.72 1.55
C GLY A 145 8.18 -19.91 1.83
N LEU A 146 8.08 -18.72 1.22
CA LEU A 146 6.91 -17.86 1.33
C LEU A 146 5.66 -18.52 0.77
N GLY A 147 5.77 -19.17 -0.39
CA GLY A 147 4.66 -19.87 -1.04
C GLY A 147 4.00 -20.91 -0.13
N ARG A 148 4.79 -21.69 0.63
CA ARG A 148 4.24 -22.62 1.64
C ARG A 148 3.55 -21.92 2.80
N ALA A 149 4.04 -20.75 3.22
CA ALA A 149 3.50 -20.00 4.34
C ALA A 149 2.19 -19.23 4.02
N ILE A 150 1.96 -18.91 2.74
CA ILE A 150 0.80 -18.11 2.31
C ILE A 150 -0.25 -18.89 1.51
N ALA A 151 0.06 -20.08 1.02
CA ALA A 151 -0.83 -20.83 0.13
C ALA A 151 -2.24 -21.02 0.74
N GLY A 152 -3.26 -20.71 -0.05
CA GLY A 152 -4.67 -20.80 0.35
C GLY A 152 -5.16 -19.69 1.28
N ARG A 153 -4.25 -18.91 1.90
CA ARG A 153 -4.64 -17.84 2.81
C ARG A 153 -5.20 -16.65 2.03
N PRO A 154 -6.35 -16.09 2.45
CA PRO A 154 -6.87 -14.87 1.85
C PRO A 154 -5.88 -13.72 2.00
N VAL A 155 -5.62 -13.02 0.90
CA VAL A 155 -4.85 -11.79 0.82
C VAL A 155 -5.81 -10.66 0.48
N ALA A 156 -5.81 -9.58 1.25
CA ALA A 156 -6.44 -8.32 0.92
C ALA A 156 -5.36 -7.31 0.54
N LEU A 157 -5.26 -7.00 -0.75
CA LEU A 157 -4.34 -6.03 -1.32
C LEU A 157 -5.10 -4.73 -1.58
N ARG A 158 -4.76 -3.67 -0.85
CA ARG A 158 -5.25 -2.31 -1.10
C ARG A 158 -4.23 -1.56 -1.95
N LEU A 159 -4.69 -1.02 -3.07
CA LEU A 159 -3.93 -0.14 -3.93
C LEU A 159 -4.44 1.28 -3.71
N VAL A 160 -3.52 2.19 -3.40
CA VAL A 160 -3.78 3.61 -3.21
C VAL A 160 -3.10 4.33 -4.38
N TYR A 161 -3.89 4.77 -5.34
CA TYR A 161 -3.38 5.43 -6.54
C TYR A 161 -3.06 6.89 -6.23
N ARG A 162 -1.77 7.20 -6.35
CA ARG A 162 -1.22 8.54 -6.25
C ARG A 162 -0.72 8.93 -7.65
N PRO A 163 -1.42 9.82 -8.38
CA PRO A 163 -0.96 10.24 -9.68
C PRO A 163 0.45 10.86 -9.57
N PRO A 164 1.36 10.57 -10.52
CA PRO A 164 2.65 11.24 -10.56
C PRO A 164 2.46 12.76 -10.68
N ALA A 165 3.36 13.52 -10.04
CA ALA A 165 3.34 14.98 -10.03
C ALA A 165 3.51 15.60 -11.43
#